data_AF-A0A2V0R948-F1
#
_entry.id   AF-A0A2V0R948-F1
#
_cell.length_a   1.000
_cell.length_b   1.000
_cell.length_c   1.000
_cell.angle_alpha   90.00
_cell.angle_beta   90.00
_cell.angle_gamma   90.00
#
_symmetry.space_group_name_H-M   'P 1'
#
loop_
_entity.id
_entity.type
_entity.pdbx_description
1 polymer ?
#
loop_
_entity_poly.entity_id
_entity_poly.type
_entity_poly.pdbx_seq_one_letter_code
_entity_poly.pdbx_strand_id
1 'polypeptide(L)'
;MSFIEETKKYATEVASAALNAFEQQARGDLEAPNGDDNVRLYTAKGGSAVTLASTTTSASVIYDPESSLRNGQLNVVVYGRNSAGTVTEEQHVNLGRPTSEFLSVGCLSSGLKVFNSSGVDVIGGTQTAAVLTSIPRDVATISSTDVANACASHDRDMASGVVSREDSTLTIAMTEHFGKKMALSRSNTTSNVVSRKWDDAVGSRRTTSGQTLGFTADTDMTVGTTDLTSAQILAGDQTKFIVDTDRLDSANNPLTLATYNVEASAYIEMSTVAVNNNGQTYDAMLIALDAAGNVLDTSTIRDRGSTSTGAVFDMVFSGSVSSSTVPIHRVVMSVFKSSQAMDDVIAAAQSVAVVTAREETADIAARPIHVCVLEGLNASATLNLSSTAVLTGVPDSTNVFIGSAQEAPRVFDTNAVEVFLKSVSRVLPRAFTVSGHRAVTHEIKAFYEGEEVDMSFKAMSFKPIAEGIKKIGKVAKGMTPEIEMALRGAGSMLSPMPGVAGVAGRGMLAGAEVARRI
;
A
#
# COMPACT_ATOMS: atom_id res chain seq x y z
N MET A 1 1.99 42.76 -2.72
CA MET A 1 2.80 41.57 -3.00
C MET A 1 2.74 41.37 -4.51
N SER A 2 3.84 41.03 -5.18
CA SER A 2 3.79 40.78 -6.63
C SER A 2 3.13 39.43 -6.92
N PHE A 3 2.52 39.27 -8.10
CA PHE A 3 1.94 37.99 -8.54
C PHE A 3 2.93 36.81 -8.46
N ILE A 4 4.21 37.07 -8.73
CA ILE A 4 5.29 36.08 -8.66
C ILE A 4 5.61 35.73 -7.20
N GLU A 5 5.63 36.71 -6.29
CA GLU A 5 5.84 36.47 -4.86
C GLU A 5 4.70 35.66 -4.25
N GLU A 6 3.44 35.95 -4.62
CA GLU A 6 2.28 35.17 -4.19
C GLU A 6 2.33 33.74 -4.70
N THR A 7 2.71 33.55 -5.97
CA THR A 7 2.90 32.22 -6.57
C THR A 7 4.01 31.43 -5.87
N LYS A 8 5.17 32.05 -5.58
CA LYS A 8 6.26 31.42 -4.82
C LYS A 8 5.79 31.02 -3.42
N LYS A 9 5.14 31.94 -2.71
CA LYS A 9 4.65 31.70 -1.35
C LYS A 9 3.68 30.53 -1.33
N TYR A 10 2.71 30.51 -2.23
CA TYR A 10 1.78 29.39 -2.36
C TYR A 10 2.49 28.06 -2.68
N ALA A 11 3.39 28.04 -3.67
CA ALA A 11 4.12 26.83 -4.06
C ALA A 11 4.97 26.25 -2.91
N THR A 12 5.62 27.12 -2.13
CA THR A 12 6.44 26.74 -0.97
C THR A 12 5.59 26.29 0.21
N GLU A 13 4.42 26.89 0.44
CA GLU A 13 3.44 26.42 1.44
C GLU A 13 2.89 25.04 1.09
N VAL A 14 2.49 24.80 -0.17
CA VAL A 14 2.04 23.48 -0.65
C VAL A 14 3.14 22.44 -0.48
N ALA A 15 4.37 22.74 -0.92
CA ALA A 15 5.50 21.81 -0.79
C ALA A 15 5.84 21.52 0.67
N SER A 16 5.80 22.53 1.54
CA SER A 16 6.07 22.36 2.98
C SER A 16 5.00 21.52 3.66
N ALA A 17 3.72 21.76 3.36
CA ALA A 17 2.62 20.93 3.85
C ALA A 17 2.73 19.48 3.36
N ALA A 18 3.12 19.28 2.09
CA ALA A 18 3.28 17.96 1.48
C ALA A 18 4.47 17.16 2.06
N LEU A 19 5.60 17.83 2.32
CA LEU A 19 6.86 17.18 2.73
C LEU A 19 7.07 17.13 4.25
N ASN A 20 6.32 17.92 5.02
CA ASN A 20 6.41 17.97 6.48
C ASN A 20 5.08 17.62 7.13
N ALA A 21 4.28 16.76 6.50
CA ALA A 21 2.95 16.40 6.97
C ALA A 21 2.93 15.77 8.38
N PHE A 22 4.05 15.26 8.90
CA PHE A 22 4.13 14.83 10.30
C PHE A 22 4.08 16.01 11.29
N GLU A 23 4.69 17.14 10.95
CA GLU A 23 4.77 18.34 11.82
C GLU A 23 3.69 19.36 11.50
N GLN A 24 3.48 19.64 10.21
CA GLN A 24 2.51 20.60 9.71
C GLN A 24 1.18 19.90 9.41
N GLN A 25 0.06 20.63 9.51
CA GLN A 25 -1.27 20.12 9.19
C GLN A 25 -1.99 21.14 8.32
N ALA A 26 -2.45 20.71 7.14
CA ALA A 26 -3.41 21.46 6.34
C ALA A 26 -4.83 21.16 6.83
N ARG A 27 -5.65 22.20 6.98
CA ARG A 27 -7.00 22.11 7.59
C ARG A 27 -8.10 22.60 6.66
N GLY A 28 -7.88 22.52 5.34
CA GLY A 28 -8.78 23.06 4.34
C GLY A 28 -8.59 24.55 4.06
N ASP A 29 -7.57 25.15 4.65
CA ASP A 29 -7.17 26.55 4.46
C ASP A 29 -6.47 26.76 3.12
N LEU A 30 -5.64 25.81 2.70
CA LEU A 30 -4.91 25.90 1.44
C LEU A 30 -5.71 25.33 0.26
N GLU A 31 -5.73 26.06 -0.86
CA GLU A 31 -6.26 25.55 -2.13
C GLU A 31 -5.37 24.43 -2.67
N ALA A 32 -5.99 23.44 -3.30
CA ALA A 32 -5.26 22.35 -3.93
C ALA A 32 -4.54 22.84 -5.20
N PRO A 33 -3.32 22.35 -5.49
CA PRO A 33 -2.52 22.81 -6.63
C PRO A 33 -3.03 22.25 -7.98
N ASN A 34 -4.15 21.52 -8.00
CA ASN A 34 -4.75 20.97 -9.21
C ASN A 34 -5.43 22.03 -10.09
N GLY A 35 -5.77 23.19 -9.54
CA GLY A 35 -6.47 24.28 -10.24
C GLY A 35 -7.98 24.08 -10.35
N ASP A 36 -8.53 23.11 -9.62
CA ASP A 36 -9.98 22.90 -9.54
C ASP A 36 -10.58 23.76 -8.42
N ASP A 37 -11.66 24.47 -8.73
CA ASP A 37 -12.37 25.30 -7.76
C ASP A 37 -12.93 24.45 -6.61
N ASN A 38 -12.87 24.99 -5.39
CA ASN A 38 -13.38 24.38 -4.16
C ASN A 38 -12.68 23.08 -3.72
N VAL A 39 -11.55 22.71 -4.33
CA VAL A 39 -10.70 21.63 -3.84
C VAL A 39 -9.67 22.19 -2.86
N ARG A 40 -9.61 21.62 -1.66
CA ARG A 40 -8.74 22.09 -0.58
C ARG A 40 -7.80 20.99 -0.11
N LEU A 41 -6.72 21.39 0.57
CA LEU A 41 -5.76 20.48 1.18
C LEU A 41 -6.15 20.13 2.62
N TYR A 42 -6.09 18.84 2.93
CA TYR A 42 -6.32 18.30 4.27
C TYR A 42 -5.17 17.38 4.65
N THR A 43 -4.80 17.34 5.92
CA THR A 43 -3.84 16.36 6.41
C THR A 43 -4.52 15.37 7.33
N ALA A 44 -4.55 14.10 6.90
CA ALA A 44 -4.92 12.96 7.72
C ALA A 44 -3.67 12.39 8.38
N LYS A 45 -3.69 12.26 9.71
CA LYS A 45 -2.61 11.62 10.49
C LYS A 45 -3.17 10.42 11.23
N GLY A 46 -2.38 9.36 11.32
CA GLY A 46 -2.64 8.19 12.13
C GLY A 46 -1.39 7.83 12.93
N GLY A 47 -1.61 7.15 14.05
CA GLY A 47 -0.52 6.57 14.82
C GLY A 47 -1.06 5.48 15.74
N SER A 48 -0.34 4.38 15.83
CA SER A 48 -0.69 3.28 16.72
C SER A 48 0.55 2.49 17.12
N ALA A 49 0.48 1.87 18.28
CA ALA A 49 1.44 0.88 18.72
C ALA A 49 0.85 -0.51 18.48
N VAL A 50 1.60 -1.34 17.78
CA VAL A 50 1.20 -2.66 17.32
C VAL A 50 2.11 -3.68 17.98
N THR A 51 1.57 -4.52 18.86
CA THR A 51 2.34 -5.57 19.52
C THR A 51 2.12 -6.88 18.77
N LEU A 52 3.21 -7.47 18.32
CA LEU A 52 3.20 -8.70 17.53
C LEU A 52 3.14 -9.92 18.44
N ALA A 53 2.74 -11.06 17.87
CA ALA A 53 2.81 -12.34 18.57
C ALA A 53 4.24 -12.70 19.03
N SER A 54 4.35 -13.54 20.06
CA SER A 54 5.65 -14.00 20.59
C SER A 54 6.44 -14.86 19.60
N THR A 55 5.78 -15.42 18.60
CA THR A 55 6.38 -16.26 17.55
C THR A 55 6.82 -15.46 16.31
N THR A 56 6.56 -14.16 16.28
CA THR A 56 6.87 -13.30 15.14
C THR A 56 8.35 -12.92 15.14
N THR A 57 9.06 -13.28 14.08
CA THR A 57 10.50 -13.01 13.91
C THR A 57 10.77 -11.93 12.86
N SER A 58 9.80 -11.62 12.01
CA SER A 58 9.88 -10.54 11.04
C SER A 58 8.51 -9.94 10.77
N ALA A 59 8.45 -8.71 10.28
CA ALA A 59 7.20 -8.05 9.91
C ALA A 59 7.37 -7.22 8.64
N SER A 60 6.30 -7.08 7.86
CA SER A 60 6.22 -6.10 6.77
C SER A 60 5.09 -5.10 7.07
N VAL A 61 5.42 -3.82 7.01
CA VAL A 61 4.49 -2.71 7.22
C VAL A 61 4.28 -2.02 5.88
N ILE A 62 3.06 -2.06 5.38
CA ILE A 62 2.69 -1.59 4.05
C ILE A 62 1.65 -0.49 4.15
N TYR A 63 1.88 0.58 3.40
CA TYR A 63 0.93 1.67 3.28
C TYR A 63 0.80 2.11 1.83
N ASP A 64 -0.35 1.76 1.25
CA ASP A 64 -0.81 2.23 -0.05
C ASP A 64 -1.92 3.26 0.16
N PRO A 65 -1.60 4.56 0.18
CA PRO A 65 -2.57 5.61 0.47
C PRO A 65 -3.66 5.70 -0.60
N GLU A 66 -3.33 5.45 -1.87
CA GLU A 66 -4.30 5.58 -2.96
C GLU A 66 -5.31 4.43 -2.94
N SER A 67 -4.85 3.20 -2.70
CA SER A 67 -5.74 2.05 -2.62
C SER A 67 -6.66 2.12 -1.41
N SER A 68 -6.11 2.43 -0.23
CA SER A 68 -6.88 2.50 1.01
C SER A 68 -7.85 3.70 1.03
N LEU A 69 -7.47 4.84 0.46
CA LEU A 69 -8.34 6.02 0.32
C LEU A 69 -9.59 5.73 -0.51
N ARG A 70 -9.42 5.02 -1.62
CA ARG A 70 -10.51 4.68 -2.53
C ARG A 70 -11.46 3.66 -1.93
N ASN A 71 -10.93 2.77 -1.10
CA ASN A 71 -11.71 1.76 -0.40
C ASN A 71 -12.33 2.24 0.94
N GLY A 72 -12.52 3.55 1.12
CA GLY A 72 -13.34 4.10 2.21
C GLY A 72 -12.58 4.53 3.47
N GLN A 73 -11.34 4.09 3.69
CA GLN A 73 -10.55 4.45 4.87
C GLN A 73 -9.06 4.23 4.63
N LEU A 74 -8.26 5.29 4.80
CA LEU A 74 -6.80 5.18 4.82
C LEU A 74 -6.35 4.26 5.96
N ASN A 75 -5.50 3.29 5.66
CA ASN A 75 -4.96 2.37 6.65
C ASN A 75 -3.53 1.91 6.31
N VAL A 76 -2.78 1.54 7.34
CA VAL A 76 -1.50 0.83 7.24
C VAL A 76 -1.74 -0.61 7.62
N VAL A 77 -1.17 -1.54 6.86
CA VAL A 77 -1.26 -2.99 7.11
C VAL A 77 0.07 -3.50 7.64
N VAL A 78 0.02 -4.34 8.67
CA VAL A 78 1.18 -4.99 9.29
C VAL A 78 1.00 -6.50 9.17
N TYR A 79 1.93 -7.16 8.48
CA TYR A 79 1.98 -8.61 8.40
C TYR A 79 3.10 -9.12 9.31
N GLY A 80 2.73 -9.84 10.37
CA GLY A 80 3.65 -10.54 11.25
C GLY A 80 3.99 -11.93 10.69
N ARG A 81 5.27 -12.28 10.64
CA ARG A 81 5.76 -13.56 10.10
C ARG A 81 6.59 -14.33 11.11
N ASN A 82 6.46 -15.66 11.07
CA ASN A 82 7.29 -16.56 11.86
C ASN A 82 8.65 -16.84 11.20
N SER A 83 9.46 -17.69 11.83
CA SER A 83 10.79 -18.07 11.34
C SER A 83 10.79 -18.85 10.03
N ALA A 84 9.63 -19.41 9.63
CA ALA A 84 9.45 -20.08 8.35
C ALA A 84 9.02 -19.12 7.22
N GLY A 85 8.86 -17.82 7.52
CA GLY A 85 8.41 -16.81 6.57
C GLY A 85 6.90 -16.81 6.34
N THR A 86 6.14 -17.62 7.07
CA THR A 86 4.68 -17.68 6.99
C THR A 86 4.05 -16.52 7.75
N VAL A 87 3.05 -15.87 7.14
CA VAL A 87 2.23 -14.84 7.79
C VAL A 87 1.39 -15.49 8.89
N THR A 88 1.58 -15.07 10.13
CA THR A 88 0.86 -15.59 11.29
C THR A 88 -0.15 -14.61 11.85
N GLU A 89 -0.03 -13.33 11.49
CA GLU A 89 -0.86 -12.26 12.01
C GLU A 89 -0.94 -11.12 10.98
N GLU A 90 -2.14 -10.54 10.84
CA GLU A 90 -2.41 -9.37 10.02
C GLU A 90 -3.14 -8.32 10.88
N GLN A 91 -2.61 -7.10 10.91
CA GLN A 91 -3.14 -6.01 11.73
C GLN A 91 -3.25 -4.73 10.92
N HIS A 92 -4.33 -3.97 11.15
CA HIS A 92 -4.61 -2.72 10.45
C HIS A 92 -4.59 -1.53 11.40
N VAL A 93 -3.94 -0.45 10.96
CA VAL A 93 -3.92 0.83 11.66
C VAL A 93 -4.56 1.88 10.78
N ASN A 94 -5.77 2.30 11.14
CA ASN A 94 -6.50 3.34 10.41
C ASN A 94 -5.86 4.72 10.63
N LEU A 95 -5.87 5.54 9.58
CA LEU A 95 -5.42 6.93 9.61
C LEU A 95 -6.61 7.89 9.56
N GLY A 96 -6.74 8.73 10.58
CA GLY A 96 -7.76 9.78 10.57
C GLY A 96 -9.18 9.22 10.48
N ARG A 97 -10.01 9.86 9.65
CA ARG A 97 -11.44 9.59 9.52
C ARG A 97 -11.74 8.92 8.17
N PRO A 98 -12.93 8.30 8.02
CA PRO A 98 -13.34 7.68 6.76
C PRO A 98 -13.35 8.66 5.58
N THR A 99 -13.05 8.16 4.39
CA THR A 99 -13.01 9.00 3.17
C THR A 99 -14.39 9.41 2.69
N SER A 100 -15.44 8.77 3.20
CA SER A 100 -16.84 9.16 3.00
C SER A 100 -17.20 10.55 3.53
N GLU A 101 -16.30 11.20 4.25
CA GLU A 101 -16.46 12.61 4.63
C GLU A 101 -16.26 13.58 3.49
N PHE A 102 -15.68 13.11 2.39
CA PHE A 102 -15.47 13.86 1.16
C PHE A 102 -16.45 13.41 0.08
N LEU A 103 -16.87 14.36 -0.74
CA LEU A 103 -17.53 14.06 -2.00
C LEU A 103 -16.55 13.36 -2.95
N SER A 104 -15.36 13.95 -3.09
CA SER A 104 -14.26 13.42 -3.87
C SER A 104 -12.95 13.73 -3.18
N VAL A 105 -12.01 12.78 -3.24
CA VAL A 105 -10.71 12.93 -2.59
C VAL A 105 -9.60 12.24 -3.39
N GLY A 106 -8.40 12.81 -3.36
CA GLY A 106 -7.19 12.25 -3.96
C GLY A 106 -6.00 12.46 -3.04
N CYS A 107 -4.92 11.69 -3.23
CA CYS A 107 -3.70 11.84 -2.45
C CYS A 107 -2.69 12.74 -3.17
N LEU A 108 -2.19 13.75 -2.47
CA LEU A 108 -1.11 14.64 -2.94
C LEU A 108 0.25 14.16 -2.43
N SER A 109 0.32 13.76 -1.17
CA SER A 109 1.55 13.25 -0.54
C SER A 109 1.20 12.30 0.59
N SER A 110 2.10 11.39 0.90
CA SER A 110 1.93 10.40 1.95
C SER A 110 3.25 10.11 2.63
N GLY A 111 3.19 9.66 3.88
CA GLY A 111 4.36 9.24 4.64
C GLY A 111 4.06 8.17 5.65
N LEU A 112 5.08 7.35 5.92
CA LEU A 112 5.05 6.28 6.91
C LEU A 112 6.35 6.32 7.71
N LYS A 113 6.22 6.38 9.03
CA LYS A 113 7.29 6.28 10.02
C LYS A 113 7.09 5.01 10.83
N VAL A 114 8.14 4.21 10.93
CA VAL A 114 8.15 2.94 11.67
C VAL A 114 9.26 2.95 12.69
N PHE A 115 8.92 2.62 13.93
CA PHE A 115 9.85 2.52 15.05
C PHE A 115 9.59 1.23 15.82
N ASN A 116 10.63 0.44 16.08
CA ASN A 116 10.53 -0.71 16.96
C ASN A 116 10.91 -0.28 18.39
N SER A 117 9.94 -0.35 19.31
CA SER A 117 10.11 0.03 20.72
C SER A 117 10.34 -1.15 21.65
N SER A 118 10.55 -2.36 21.12
CA SER A 118 10.84 -3.53 21.96
C SER A 118 12.08 -3.28 22.82
N GLY A 119 11.82 -2.87 24.06
CA GLY A 119 12.85 -2.54 25.02
C GLY A 119 13.59 -3.80 25.47
N VAL A 120 14.87 -3.60 25.76
CA VAL A 120 15.73 -4.39 26.66
C VAL A 120 16.72 -5.39 26.02
N ASP A 121 16.56 -5.90 24.80
CA ASP A 121 17.53 -6.88 24.26
C ASP A 121 18.52 -6.35 23.20
N VAL A 122 19.76 -6.86 23.25
CA VAL A 122 20.94 -6.44 22.44
C VAL A 122 20.75 -6.70 20.94
N ILE A 123 19.78 -7.53 20.57
CA ILE A 123 19.47 -7.90 19.18
C ILE A 123 18.28 -7.05 18.71
N GLY A 124 18.52 -5.78 18.42
CA GLY A 124 17.55 -4.95 17.71
C GLY A 124 17.70 -5.25 16.22
N GLY A 125 16.78 -6.03 15.65
CA GLY A 125 16.76 -6.41 14.23
C GLY A 125 16.94 -5.25 13.25
N THR A 126 17.03 -5.55 11.96
CA THR A 126 17.23 -4.54 10.90
C THR A 126 15.92 -4.05 10.32
N GLN A 127 15.89 -2.78 9.91
CA GLN A 127 14.82 -2.16 9.17
C GLN A 127 15.29 -1.78 7.77
N THR A 128 14.46 -2.11 6.78
CA THR A 128 14.60 -1.63 5.40
C THR A 128 13.30 -0.97 4.99
N ALA A 129 13.35 0.34 4.72
CA ALA A 129 12.21 1.11 4.28
C ALA A 129 12.41 1.62 2.85
N ALA A 130 11.36 1.56 2.05
CA ALA A 130 11.38 2.02 0.68
C ALA A 130 10.04 2.58 0.22
N VAL A 131 10.09 3.37 -0.85
CA VAL A 131 8.91 3.74 -1.63
C VAL A 131 8.95 2.99 -2.96
N LEU A 132 8.05 2.04 -3.13
CA LEU A 132 7.93 1.24 -4.33
C LEU A 132 6.90 1.86 -5.28
N THR A 133 7.20 1.85 -6.58
CA THR A 133 6.25 2.24 -7.64
C THR A 133 5.69 1.03 -8.40
N SER A 134 6.33 -0.13 -8.23
CA SER A 134 5.86 -1.43 -8.72
C SER A 134 5.82 -2.37 -7.53
N ILE A 135 4.64 -2.89 -7.23
CA ILE A 135 4.44 -3.81 -6.11
C ILE A 135 4.81 -5.24 -6.54
N PRO A 136 5.62 -5.97 -5.77
CA PRO A 136 5.65 -7.43 -5.84
C PRO A 136 4.24 -7.98 -5.61
N ARG A 137 3.85 -9.05 -6.30
CA ARG A 137 2.48 -9.58 -6.17
C ARG A 137 2.17 -10.15 -4.79
N ASP A 138 3.18 -10.71 -4.12
CA ASP A 138 3.11 -11.13 -2.73
C ASP A 138 3.92 -10.17 -1.85
N VAL A 139 3.21 -9.33 -1.11
CA VAL A 139 3.82 -8.35 -0.21
C VAL A 139 3.75 -8.78 1.25
N ALA A 140 2.83 -9.70 1.56
CA ALA A 140 2.71 -10.22 2.91
C ALA A 140 3.99 -10.98 3.32
N THR A 141 4.70 -11.58 2.34
CA THR A 141 5.97 -12.28 2.55
C THR A 141 7.23 -11.51 2.11
N ILE A 142 7.12 -10.23 1.76
CA ILE A 142 8.25 -9.46 1.21
C ILE A 142 9.45 -9.39 2.17
N SER A 143 10.66 -9.71 1.68
CA SER A 143 11.91 -9.60 2.44
C SER A 143 12.63 -8.28 2.17
N SER A 144 13.65 -7.96 2.97
CA SER A 144 14.54 -6.82 2.73
C SER A 144 15.24 -6.91 1.35
N THR A 145 15.53 -8.13 0.89
CA THR A 145 16.14 -8.39 -0.43
C THR A 145 15.13 -8.13 -1.56
N ASP A 146 13.88 -8.55 -1.39
CA ASP A 146 12.83 -8.30 -2.39
C ASP A 146 12.53 -6.81 -2.52
N VAL A 147 12.54 -6.07 -1.40
CA VAL A 147 12.42 -4.60 -1.41
C VAL A 147 13.57 -3.98 -2.21
N ALA A 148 14.80 -4.41 -2.00
CA ALA A 148 15.95 -3.91 -2.75
C ALA A 148 15.82 -4.22 -4.26
N ASN A 149 15.36 -5.41 -4.62
CA ASN A 149 15.17 -5.79 -6.03
C ASN A 149 14.01 -5.04 -6.70
N ALA A 150 12.93 -4.77 -5.97
CA ALA A 150 11.77 -4.03 -6.47
C ALA A 150 12.01 -2.50 -6.52
N CYS A 151 13.01 -2.00 -5.80
CA CYS A 151 13.32 -0.58 -5.74
C CYS A 151 14.09 -0.11 -6.97
N ALA A 152 13.45 0.71 -7.81
CA ALA A 152 14.05 1.24 -9.04
C ALA A 152 15.28 2.12 -8.80
N SER A 153 15.36 2.82 -7.66
CA SER A 153 16.51 3.68 -7.31
C SER A 153 16.84 3.59 -5.83
N HIS A 154 17.88 2.85 -5.48
CA HIS A 154 18.30 2.66 -4.08
C HIS A 154 18.66 4.00 -3.41
N ASP A 155 19.42 4.83 -4.12
CA ASP A 155 19.87 6.15 -3.64
C ASP A 155 18.72 7.10 -3.29
N ARG A 156 17.60 7.04 -4.00
CA ARG A 156 16.46 7.94 -3.77
C ARG A 156 15.41 7.28 -2.89
N ASP A 157 15.03 6.06 -3.22
CA ASP A 157 13.77 5.45 -2.77
C ASP A 157 13.94 4.43 -1.64
N MET A 158 15.18 4.10 -1.24
CA MET A 158 15.44 3.11 -0.17
C MET A 158 16.33 3.66 0.95
N ALA A 159 16.07 3.22 2.18
CA ALA A 159 16.94 3.27 3.34
C ALA A 159 16.99 1.85 3.92
N SER A 160 18.17 1.22 3.90
CA SER A 160 18.34 -0.21 4.22
C SER A 160 19.35 -0.41 5.35
N GLY A 161 19.19 -1.50 6.10
CA GLY A 161 20.12 -1.90 7.16
C GLY A 161 20.10 -0.97 8.37
N VAL A 162 19.01 -0.24 8.59
CA VAL A 162 18.87 0.62 9.76
C VAL A 162 18.69 -0.26 10.99
N VAL A 163 19.58 -0.13 11.97
CA VAL A 163 19.50 -0.90 13.21
C VAL A 163 18.30 -0.40 14.01
N SER A 164 17.33 -1.28 14.27
CA SER A 164 16.04 -0.88 14.86
C SER A 164 16.16 -0.25 16.24
N ARG A 165 17.25 -0.54 16.94
CA ARG A 165 17.56 0.02 18.25
C ARG A 165 18.00 1.48 18.17
N GLU A 166 18.70 1.83 17.10
CA GLU A 166 19.45 3.09 17.01
C GLU A 166 18.63 4.19 16.34
N ASP A 167 17.82 3.83 15.34
CA ASP A 167 16.98 4.80 14.65
C ASP A 167 15.68 4.18 14.13
N SER A 168 14.78 5.05 13.71
CA SER A 168 13.53 4.72 13.03
C SER A 168 13.63 5.07 11.56
N THR A 169 12.84 4.38 10.75
CA THR A 169 12.74 4.67 9.32
C THR A 169 11.55 5.56 9.03
N LEU A 170 11.70 6.45 8.04
CA LEU A 170 10.66 7.31 7.52
C LEU A 170 10.67 7.27 6.01
N THR A 171 9.49 7.12 5.42
CA THR A 171 9.27 7.27 3.99
C THR A 171 8.29 8.39 3.74
N ILE A 172 8.51 9.16 2.69
CA ILE A 172 7.63 10.24 2.26
C ILE A 172 7.69 10.38 0.75
N ALA A 173 6.53 10.55 0.12
CA ALA A 173 6.44 10.67 -1.33
C ALA A 173 5.25 11.54 -1.73
N MET A 174 5.49 12.45 -2.67
CA MET A 174 4.42 13.16 -3.38
C MET A 174 3.97 12.32 -4.58
N THR A 175 2.67 12.34 -4.88
CA THR A 175 2.12 11.70 -6.08
C THR A 175 2.44 12.53 -7.32
N GLU A 176 2.64 11.88 -8.46
CA GLU A 176 2.97 12.61 -9.71
C GLU A 176 1.81 13.46 -10.25
N HIS A 177 0.58 13.14 -9.83
CA HIS A 177 -0.62 13.89 -10.19
C HIS A 177 -1.01 14.95 -9.15
N PHE A 178 -0.29 15.06 -8.03
CA PHE A 178 -0.57 16.04 -6.96
C PHE A 178 -2.04 16.12 -6.55
N GLY A 179 -2.68 14.95 -6.40
CA GLY A 179 -4.10 14.87 -6.03
C GLY A 179 -5.12 15.12 -7.15
N LYS A 180 -4.69 15.44 -8.39
CA LYS A 180 -5.60 15.61 -9.55
C LYS A 180 -6.49 14.39 -9.83
N LYS A 181 -6.00 13.18 -9.57
CA LYS A 181 -6.74 11.91 -9.77
C LYS A 181 -7.60 11.58 -8.55
N MET A 182 -8.59 12.43 -8.29
CA MET A 182 -9.54 12.22 -7.20
C MET A 182 -10.48 11.06 -7.52
N ALA A 183 -10.78 10.23 -6.52
CA ALA A 183 -11.85 9.25 -6.58
C ALA A 183 -13.12 9.84 -5.99
N LEU A 184 -14.26 9.35 -6.48
CA LEU A 184 -15.56 9.62 -5.85
C LEU A 184 -15.64 8.79 -4.56
N SER A 185 -15.88 9.44 -3.43
CA SER A 185 -15.79 8.81 -2.10
C SER A 185 -17.14 8.63 -1.41
N ARG A 186 -18.24 8.77 -2.16
CA ARG A 186 -19.59 8.54 -1.64
C ARG A 186 -19.82 7.07 -1.34
N SER A 187 -20.70 6.79 -0.38
CA SER A 187 -21.21 5.45 -0.16
C SER A 187 -21.81 4.87 -1.45
N ASN A 188 -21.54 3.60 -1.73
CA ASN A 188 -22.05 2.86 -2.90
C ASN A 188 -21.54 3.37 -4.26
N THR A 189 -20.35 3.97 -4.31
CA THR A 189 -19.71 4.35 -5.59
C THR A 189 -18.35 3.68 -5.74
N THR A 190 -18.14 3.01 -6.87
CA THR A 190 -16.84 2.46 -7.28
C THR A 190 -16.29 3.33 -8.41
N SER A 191 -15.04 3.78 -8.33
CA SER A 191 -14.41 4.61 -9.35
C SER A 191 -13.17 3.93 -9.94
N ASN A 192 -12.96 4.09 -11.26
CA ASN A 192 -11.74 3.69 -11.98
C ASN A 192 -11.27 2.25 -11.70
N VAL A 193 -12.09 1.27 -12.09
CA VAL A 193 -11.85 -0.15 -11.84
C VAL A 193 -11.14 -0.82 -13.02
N VAL A 194 -10.11 -1.61 -12.75
CA VAL A 194 -9.58 -2.62 -13.69
C VAL A 194 -9.95 -4.01 -13.17
N SER A 195 -10.46 -4.83 -14.08
CA SER A 195 -10.70 -6.26 -13.83
C SER A 195 -9.49 -7.07 -14.25
N ARG A 196 -8.89 -7.82 -13.32
CA ARG A 196 -7.91 -8.87 -13.60
C ARG A 196 -8.65 -10.20 -13.59
N LYS A 197 -8.63 -10.91 -14.71
CA LYS A 197 -9.35 -12.17 -14.88
C LYS A 197 -8.37 -13.32 -15.07
N TRP A 198 -8.52 -14.36 -14.26
CA TRP A 198 -8.01 -15.69 -14.57
C TRP A 198 -9.16 -16.57 -15.07
N ASP A 199 -8.88 -17.35 -16.12
CA ASP A 199 -9.87 -18.17 -16.81
C ASP A 199 -9.20 -19.49 -17.22
N ASP A 200 -9.68 -20.59 -16.63
CA ASP A 200 -9.14 -21.93 -16.86
C ASP A 200 -9.47 -22.47 -18.26
N ALA A 201 -10.50 -21.94 -18.94
CA ALA A 201 -10.86 -22.36 -20.29
C ALA A 201 -9.85 -21.89 -21.37
N VAL A 202 -8.92 -21.00 -21.02
CA VAL A 202 -7.93 -20.47 -21.96
C VAL A 202 -6.77 -21.45 -22.12
N GLY A 203 -6.66 -22.07 -23.30
CA GLY A 203 -5.52 -22.92 -23.66
C GLY A 203 -5.44 -24.21 -22.82
N SER A 204 -4.25 -24.49 -22.28
CA SER A 204 -3.96 -25.69 -21.47
C SER A 204 -4.01 -25.43 -19.95
N ARG A 205 -4.53 -24.29 -19.52
CA ARG A 205 -4.51 -23.83 -18.12
C ARG A 205 -5.13 -24.83 -17.15
N ARG A 206 -6.36 -25.28 -17.44
CA ARG A 206 -7.09 -26.32 -16.67
C ARG A 206 -6.30 -27.58 -16.33
N THR A 207 -5.36 -28.01 -17.17
CA THR A 207 -4.56 -29.23 -16.96
C THR A 207 -3.12 -28.96 -16.52
N THR A 208 -2.76 -27.69 -16.28
CA THR A 208 -1.39 -27.28 -15.94
C THR A 208 -1.32 -26.85 -14.48
N SER A 209 -0.47 -27.52 -13.70
CA SER A 209 -0.21 -27.14 -12.29
C SER A 209 0.30 -25.71 -12.19
N GLY A 210 -0.15 -24.95 -11.18
CA GLY A 210 0.14 -23.52 -11.03
C GLY A 210 -0.67 -22.60 -11.96
N GLN A 211 -1.52 -23.17 -12.83
CA GLN A 211 -2.29 -22.45 -13.85
C GLN A 211 -3.75 -22.89 -13.91
N THR A 212 -4.26 -23.56 -12.88
CA THR A 212 -5.68 -23.92 -12.77
C THR A 212 -6.20 -23.50 -11.41
N LEU A 213 -7.41 -22.93 -11.37
CA LEU A 213 -8.15 -22.68 -10.14
C LEU A 213 -8.80 -23.96 -9.63
N GLY A 214 -9.16 -24.86 -10.54
CA GLY A 214 -9.78 -26.14 -10.27
C GLY A 214 -8.79 -27.28 -10.03
N PHE A 215 -9.21 -28.50 -10.34
CA PHE A 215 -8.40 -29.71 -10.22
C PHE A 215 -7.65 -29.97 -11.53
N THR A 216 -6.45 -30.56 -11.44
CA THR A 216 -5.65 -30.96 -12.62
C THR A 216 -5.99 -32.37 -13.13
N ALA A 217 -6.70 -33.17 -12.32
CA ALA A 217 -7.12 -34.53 -12.61
C ALA A 217 -8.49 -34.79 -11.98
N ASP A 218 -9.20 -35.78 -12.51
CA ASP A 218 -10.52 -36.16 -11.99
C ASP A 218 -10.43 -36.47 -10.49
N THR A 219 -11.36 -35.91 -9.74
CA THR A 219 -11.31 -35.88 -8.27
C THR A 219 -12.62 -36.36 -7.69
N ASP A 220 -12.54 -37.34 -6.79
CA ASP A 220 -13.69 -37.80 -6.00
C ASP A 220 -14.10 -36.71 -5.02
N MET A 221 -15.38 -36.36 -5.01
CA MET A 221 -15.97 -35.39 -4.10
C MET A 221 -17.08 -36.05 -3.28
N THR A 222 -16.84 -36.14 -1.97
CA THR A 222 -17.85 -36.60 -1.00
C THR A 222 -18.54 -35.40 -0.34
N VAL A 223 -19.85 -35.25 -0.58
CA VAL A 223 -20.66 -34.17 -0.01
C VAL A 223 -21.73 -34.74 0.92
N GLY A 224 -21.85 -34.16 2.12
CA GLY A 224 -22.85 -34.56 3.11
C GLY A 224 -24.09 -33.66 3.10
N THR A 225 -25.08 -34.04 3.91
CA THR A 225 -26.33 -33.26 4.09
C THR A 225 -26.26 -32.19 5.17
N THR A 226 -25.13 -32.12 5.89
CA THR A 226 -24.96 -31.20 7.03
C THR A 226 -24.32 -29.91 6.56
N ASP A 227 -24.86 -28.77 6.98
CA ASP A 227 -24.24 -27.47 6.73
C ASP A 227 -22.87 -27.40 7.45
N LEU A 228 -21.81 -27.10 6.71
CA LEU A 228 -20.48 -26.83 7.27
C LEU A 228 -20.26 -25.33 7.41
N THR A 229 -19.63 -24.91 8.51
CA THR A 229 -19.19 -23.53 8.68
C THR A 229 -17.95 -23.23 7.81
N SER A 230 -17.67 -21.96 7.55
CA SER A 230 -16.46 -21.54 6.82
C SER A 230 -15.17 -22.11 7.45
N ALA A 231 -15.06 -22.10 8.78
CA ALA A 231 -13.93 -22.70 9.49
C ALA A 231 -13.82 -24.22 9.27
N GLN A 232 -14.95 -24.95 9.25
CA GLN A 232 -14.98 -26.39 8.98
C GLN A 232 -14.63 -26.71 7.52
N ILE A 233 -15.05 -25.87 6.57
CA ILE A 233 -14.69 -26.00 5.16
C ILE A 233 -13.18 -25.81 4.99
N LEU A 234 -12.62 -24.73 5.54
CA LEU A 234 -11.20 -24.40 5.40
C LEU A 234 -10.26 -25.39 6.10
N ALA A 235 -10.70 -25.98 7.21
CA ALA A 235 -9.96 -27.04 7.91
C ALA A 235 -10.20 -28.44 7.32
N GLY A 236 -11.14 -28.57 6.37
CA GLY A 236 -11.61 -29.82 5.80
C GLY A 236 -10.77 -30.32 4.64
N ASP A 237 -11.34 -31.27 3.90
CA ASP A 237 -10.70 -31.88 2.74
C ASP A 237 -10.68 -30.90 1.55
N GLN A 238 -9.47 -30.64 1.02
CA GLN A 238 -9.26 -29.76 -0.13
C GLN A 238 -9.84 -30.32 -1.44
N THR A 239 -10.21 -31.61 -1.50
CA THR A 239 -10.98 -32.19 -2.60
C THR A 239 -12.35 -31.53 -2.80
N LYS A 240 -12.83 -30.79 -1.79
CA LYS A 240 -14.08 -30.02 -1.86
C LYS A 240 -13.89 -28.60 -2.37
N PHE A 241 -12.65 -28.15 -2.57
CA PHE A 241 -12.36 -26.80 -3.06
C PHE A 241 -12.41 -26.80 -4.59
N ILE A 242 -13.57 -26.45 -5.12
CA ILE A 242 -13.81 -26.37 -6.57
C ILE A 242 -12.96 -25.25 -7.19
N VAL A 243 -12.86 -24.11 -6.49
CA VAL A 243 -12.04 -22.97 -6.89
C VAL A 243 -11.13 -22.67 -5.73
N ASP A 244 -9.85 -22.53 -6.00
CA ASP A 244 -8.88 -22.06 -5.02
C ASP A 244 -7.78 -21.25 -5.71
N THR A 245 -7.68 -19.96 -5.37
CA THR A 245 -6.65 -19.08 -5.96
C THR A 245 -5.24 -19.41 -5.48
N ASP A 246 -5.08 -20.17 -4.39
CA ASP A 246 -3.77 -20.61 -3.88
C ASP A 246 -3.13 -21.69 -4.76
N ARG A 247 -3.91 -22.31 -5.65
CA ARG A 247 -3.41 -23.24 -6.68
C ARG A 247 -2.73 -22.53 -7.85
N LEU A 248 -2.94 -21.22 -7.98
CA LEU A 248 -2.25 -20.41 -8.98
C LEU A 248 -0.90 -19.95 -8.45
N ASP A 249 0.11 -19.95 -9.32
CA ASP A 249 1.35 -19.27 -8.98
C ASP A 249 1.13 -17.75 -8.84
N SER A 250 2.10 -17.07 -8.21
CA SER A 250 2.00 -15.62 -8.00
C SER A 250 1.88 -14.84 -9.32
N ALA A 251 2.46 -15.33 -10.42
CA ALA A 251 2.42 -14.68 -11.74
C ALA A 251 1.06 -14.82 -12.46
N ASN A 252 0.23 -15.75 -12.04
CA ASN A 252 -1.08 -16.04 -12.63
C ASN A 252 -2.25 -15.68 -11.72
N ASN A 253 -2.02 -15.56 -10.40
CA ASN A 253 -3.06 -15.14 -9.46
C ASN A 253 -3.58 -13.71 -9.77
N PRO A 254 -4.90 -13.53 -10.00
CA PRO A 254 -5.49 -12.23 -10.31
C PRO A 254 -5.61 -11.30 -9.09
N LEU A 255 -5.52 -11.84 -7.87
CA LEU A 255 -5.62 -11.10 -6.62
C LEU A 255 -4.35 -10.27 -6.36
N THR A 256 -4.53 -9.09 -5.78
CA THR A 256 -3.46 -8.13 -5.46
C THR A 256 -3.75 -7.43 -4.15
N LEU A 257 -2.79 -6.63 -3.66
CA LEU A 257 -2.98 -5.75 -2.51
C LEU A 257 -4.10 -4.71 -2.64
N ALA A 258 -4.60 -4.47 -3.85
CA ALA A 258 -5.69 -3.54 -4.10
C ALA A 258 -6.98 -4.26 -4.52
N THR A 259 -7.05 -5.58 -4.30
CA THR A 259 -8.23 -6.38 -4.61
C THR A 259 -9.15 -6.42 -3.40
N TYR A 260 -10.26 -5.71 -3.50
CA TYR A 260 -11.29 -5.65 -2.45
C TYR A 260 -12.63 -6.25 -2.90
N ASN A 261 -12.75 -6.57 -4.18
CA ASN A 261 -13.93 -7.20 -4.74
C ASN A 261 -13.50 -8.32 -5.70
N VAL A 262 -14.10 -9.48 -5.53
CA VAL A 262 -13.85 -10.65 -6.36
C VAL A 262 -15.16 -11.27 -6.81
N GLU A 263 -15.22 -11.59 -8.09
CA GLU A 263 -16.27 -12.40 -8.70
C GLU A 263 -15.67 -13.75 -9.07
N ALA A 264 -16.31 -14.84 -8.64
CA ALA A 264 -15.87 -16.19 -8.95
C ALA A 264 -17.02 -16.96 -9.60
N SER A 265 -16.66 -17.72 -10.64
CA SER A 265 -17.59 -18.58 -11.36
C SER A 265 -16.94 -19.93 -11.61
N ALA A 266 -17.70 -21.01 -11.41
CA ALA A 266 -17.27 -22.37 -11.69
C ALA A 266 -18.38 -23.07 -12.47
N TYR A 267 -18.01 -23.64 -13.61
CA TYR A 267 -18.77 -24.67 -14.30
C TYR A 267 -18.09 -26.00 -13.99
N ILE A 268 -18.85 -26.95 -13.46
CA ILE A 268 -18.33 -28.26 -13.07
C ILE A 268 -19.17 -29.33 -13.75
N GLU A 269 -18.48 -30.25 -14.42
CA GLU A 269 -19.09 -31.48 -14.89
C GLU A 269 -18.86 -32.57 -13.84
N MET A 270 -19.93 -33.21 -13.40
CA MET A 270 -19.90 -34.26 -12.39
C MET A 270 -20.55 -35.53 -12.94
N SER A 271 -20.09 -36.68 -12.46
CA SER A 271 -20.73 -37.98 -12.75
C SER A 271 -21.13 -38.68 -11.47
N THR A 272 -22.39 -39.16 -11.42
CA THR A 272 -22.91 -39.87 -10.23
C THR A 272 -22.47 -41.33 -10.24
N VAL A 273 -21.98 -41.82 -9.10
CA VAL A 273 -21.49 -43.20 -9.01
C VAL A 273 -22.62 -44.19 -8.66
N ALA A 274 -23.74 -43.77 -8.04
CA ALA A 274 -24.68 -44.76 -7.48
C ALA A 274 -26.18 -44.41 -7.33
N VAL A 275 -26.70 -43.19 -7.57
CA VAL A 275 -28.08 -42.85 -7.14
C VAL A 275 -28.91 -42.15 -8.22
N ASN A 276 -30.18 -42.55 -8.36
CA ASN A 276 -31.16 -41.96 -9.28
C ASN A 276 -31.91 -40.86 -8.50
N ASN A 277 -31.79 -39.58 -8.87
CA ASN A 277 -32.38 -38.51 -8.07
C ASN A 277 -32.86 -37.31 -8.90
N ASN A 278 -34.18 -37.21 -9.03
CA ASN A 278 -34.82 -36.06 -9.63
C ASN A 278 -34.82 -34.87 -8.65
N GLY A 279 -33.94 -33.89 -8.92
CA GLY A 279 -33.99 -32.57 -8.27
C GLY A 279 -33.00 -32.34 -7.14
N GLN A 280 -31.78 -32.87 -7.28
CA GLN A 280 -30.68 -32.68 -6.34
C GLN A 280 -30.22 -31.22 -6.31
N THR A 281 -29.90 -30.72 -5.12
CA THR A 281 -29.37 -29.37 -4.93
C THR A 281 -28.00 -29.44 -4.28
N TYR A 282 -27.08 -28.61 -4.74
CA TYR A 282 -25.79 -28.39 -4.12
C TYR A 282 -25.68 -26.94 -3.69
N ASP A 283 -25.25 -26.75 -2.45
CA ASP A 283 -24.97 -25.45 -1.88
C ASP A 283 -23.44 -25.32 -1.78
N ALA A 284 -22.91 -24.32 -2.49
CA ALA A 284 -21.52 -23.92 -2.46
C ALA A 284 -21.35 -22.62 -1.68
N MET A 285 -20.18 -22.44 -1.07
CA MET A 285 -19.80 -21.24 -0.36
C MET A 285 -18.55 -20.67 -1.02
N LEU A 286 -18.62 -19.40 -1.42
CA LEU A 286 -17.48 -18.59 -1.81
C LEU A 286 -16.96 -17.88 -0.57
N ILE A 287 -15.69 -18.04 -0.27
CA ILE A 287 -15.02 -17.53 0.94
C ILE A 287 -13.86 -16.64 0.49
N ALA A 288 -13.85 -15.39 0.96
CA ALA A 288 -12.71 -14.50 0.85
C ALA A 288 -11.85 -14.56 2.12
N LEU A 289 -10.53 -14.67 1.95
CA LEU A 289 -9.56 -14.76 3.03
C LEU A 289 -8.55 -13.62 2.95
N ASP A 290 -8.11 -13.16 4.13
CA ASP A 290 -6.94 -12.29 4.27
C ASP A 290 -5.63 -13.08 4.16
N ALA A 291 -4.47 -12.42 4.31
CA ALA A 291 -3.18 -13.08 4.19
C ALA A 291 -2.84 -13.99 5.37
N ALA A 292 -3.50 -13.80 6.52
CA ALA A 292 -3.39 -14.66 7.69
C ALA A 292 -4.38 -15.85 7.67
N GLY A 293 -5.26 -15.93 6.66
CA GLY A 293 -6.26 -16.99 6.51
C GLY A 293 -7.55 -16.74 7.29
N ASN A 294 -7.79 -15.53 7.79
CA ASN A 294 -9.08 -15.18 8.39
C ASN A 294 -10.13 -14.93 7.32
N VAL A 295 -11.37 -15.29 7.62
CA VAL A 295 -12.52 -15.09 6.74
C VAL A 295 -12.94 -13.62 6.75
N LEU A 296 -12.88 -12.97 5.59
CA LEU A 296 -13.30 -11.59 5.39
C LEU A 296 -14.79 -11.49 5.06
N ASP A 297 -15.24 -12.31 4.12
CA ASP A 297 -16.62 -12.33 3.64
C ASP A 297 -16.97 -13.71 3.07
N THR A 298 -18.26 -14.03 3.04
CA THR A 298 -18.76 -15.29 2.48
C THR A 298 -20.03 -15.07 1.67
N SER A 299 -20.14 -15.76 0.54
CA SER A 299 -21.35 -15.78 -0.29
C SER A 299 -21.81 -17.21 -0.50
N THR A 300 -23.08 -17.49 -0.17
CA THR A 300 -23.69 -18.81 -0.38
C THR A 300 -24.36 -18.84 -1.75
N ILE A 301 -24.01 -19.84 -2.55
CA ILE A 301 -24.46 -20.04 -3.92
C ILE A 301 -25.17 -21.38 -3.97
N ARG A 302 -26.41 -21.40 -4.46
CA ARG A 302 -27.20 -22.62 -4.61
C ARG A 302 -27.43 -22.89 -6.08
N ASP A 303 -27.18 -24.13 -6.49
CA ASP A 303 -27.55 -24.60 -7.82
C ASP A 303 -28.24 -25.98 -7.75
N ARG A 304 -28.98 -26.32 -8.81
CA ARG A 304 -29.85 -27.49 -8.86
C ARG A 304 -29.61 -28.29 -10.14
N GLY A 305 -29.08 -29.50 -10.00
CA GLY A 305 -29.00 -30.50 -11.06
C GLY A 305 -30.13 -31.52 -10.96
N SER A 306 -30.70 -31.92 -12.11
CA SER A 306 -31.54 -33.14 -12.19
C SER A 306 -30.73 -34.24 -12.85
N THR A 307 -30.56 -35.38 -12.17
CA THR A 307 -29.63 -36.41 -12.63
C THR A 307 -30.25 -37.80 -12.48
N SER A 308 -29.91 -38.71 -13.40
CA SER A 308 -30.17 -40.14 -13.26
C SER A 308 -28.88 -40.88 -12.87
N THR A 309 -28.99 -42.09 -12.33
CA THR A 309 -27.83 -42.92 -11.93
C THR A 309 -26.85 -43.08 -13.09
N GLY A 310 -25.56 -42.83 -12.85
CA GLY A 310 -24.52 -42.96 -13.87
C GLY A 310 -24.57 -41.87 -14.96
N ALA A 311 -25.43 -40.86 -14.81
CA ALA A 311 -25.46 -39.71 -15.71
C ALA A 311 -24.37 -38.71 -15.35
N VAL A 312 -23.85 -38.09 -16.39
CA VAL A 312 -23.07 -36.86 -16.33
C VAL A 312 -24.04 -35.68 -16.21
N PHE A 313 -23.73 -34.72 -15.37
CA PHE A 313 -24.52 -33.51 -15.17
C PHE A 313 -23.63 -32.31 -14.86
N ASP A 314 -24.18 -31.13 -15.15
CA ASP A 314 -23.46 -29.88 -15.04
C ASP A 314 -23.96 -29.07 -13.85
N MET A 315 -23.04 -28.40 -13.18
CA MET A 315 -23.29 -27.49 -12.06
C MET A 315 -22.64 -26.14 -12.36
N VAL A 316 -23.36 -25.06 -12.10
CA VAL A 316 -22.87 -23.69 -12.29
C VAL A 316 -22.97 -22.92 -10.98
N PHE A 317 -21.82 -22.59 -10.42
CA PHE A 317 -21.72 -21.72 -9.25
C PHE A 317 -21.20 -20.37 -9.67
N SER A 318 -21.89 -19.30 -9.32
CA SER A 318 -21.43 -17.93 -9.55
C SER A 318 -21.78 -17.05 -8.36
N GLY A 319 -20.81 -16.28 -7.89
CA GLY A 319 -21.01 -15.35 -6.78
C GLY A 319 -19.90 -14.31 -6.71
N SER A 320 -20.09 -13.36 -5.80
CA SER A 320 -19.13 -12.32 -5.51
C SER A 320 -18.98 -12.14 -4.00
N VAL A 321 -17.80 -11.68 -3.61
CA VAL A 321 -17.41 -11.37 -2.23
C VAL A 321 -16.67 -10.03 -2.22
N SER A 322 -16.82 -9.29 -1.14
CA SER A 322 -16.19 -7.96 -1.01
C SER A 322 -15.67 -7.71 0.39
N SER A 323 -14.60 -6.94 0.50
CA SER A 323 -14.04 -6.49 1.77
C SER A 323 -13.90 -4.97 1.75
N SER A 324 -14.36 -4.31 2.81
CA SER A 324 -14.25 -2.85 2.96
C SER A 324 -13.01 -2.42 3.75
N THR A 325 -12.29 -3.37 4.37
CA THR A 325 -11.23 -3.06 5.33
C THR A 325 -9.88 -3.69 4.98
N VAL A 326 -9.88 -4.87 4.37
CA VAL A 326 -8.69 -5.70 4.14
C VAL A 326 -8.66 -6.23 2.71
N PRO A 327 -7.53 -6.15 1.98
CA PRO A 327 -7.41 -6.78 0.67
C PRO A 327 -7.66 -8.29 0.73
N ILE A 328 -8.33 -8.83 -0.28
CA ILE A 328 -8.59 -10.26 -0.41
C ILE A 328 -7.32 -10.93 -0.96
N HIS A 329 -6.70 -11.80 -0.15
CA HIS A 329 -5.47 -12.52 -0.52
C HIS A 329 -5.74 -13.87 -1.18
N ARG A 330 -6.79 -14.58 -0.74
CA ARG A 330 -7.18 -15.87 -1.28
C ARG A 330 -8.71 -15.98 -1.38
N VAL A 331 -9.17 -16.65 -2.42
CA VAL A 331 -10.58 -16.97 -2.62
C VAL A 331 -10.74 -18.46 -2.80
N VAL A 332 -11.65 -19.04 -2.02
CA VAL A 332 -11.99 -20.46 -2.06
C VAL A 332 -13.48 -20.60 -2.34
N MET A 333 -13.86 -21.42 -3.32
CA MET A 333 -15.23 -21.86 -3.53
C MET A 333 -15.32 -23.36 -3.23
N SER A 334 -16.22 -23.74 -2.32
CA SER A 334 -16.37 -25.13 -1.91
C SER A 334 -17.83 -25.55 -1.82
N VAL A 335 -18.15 -26.78 -2.25
CA VAL A 335 -19.46 -27.39 -1.95
C VAL A 335 -19.48 -27.79 -0.48
N PHE A 336 -20.38 -27.20 0.29
CA PHE A 336 -20.46 -27.48 1.72
C PHE A 336 -21.66 -28.34 2.10
N LYS A 337 -22.66 -28.44 1.21
CA LYS A 337 -23.85 -29.24 1.46
C LYS A 337 -24.52 -29.69 0.16
N SER A 338 -25.14 -30.85 0.24
CA SER A 338 -26.07 -31.36 -0.76
C SER A 338 -27.40 -31.74 -0.09
N SER A 339 -28.49 -31.83 -0.86
CA SER A 339 -29.76 -32.33 -0.31
C SER A 339 -29.72 -33.80 0.09
N GLN A 340 -28.74 -34.58 -0.38
CA GLN A 340 -28.49 -35.98 -0.03
C GLN A 340 -26.98 -36.29 -0.04
N ALA A 341 -26.52 -37.17 0.85
CA ALA A 341 -25.10 -37.53 0.93
C ALA A 341 -24.68 -38.33 -0.31
N MET A 342 -23.56 -37.94 -0.94
CA MET A 342 -23.13 -38.47 -2.23
C MET A 342 -21.61 -38.54 -2.35
N ASP A 343 -21.17 -39.50 -3.16
CA ASP A 343 -19.82 -39.62 -3.69
C ASP A 343 -19.91 -39.46 -5.21
N ASP A 344 -19.41 -38.35 -5.72
CA ASP A 344 -19.44 -38.01 -7.15
C ASP A 344 -18.02 -37.74 -7.64
N VAL A 345 -17.79 -37.93 -8.95
CA VAL A 345 -16.49 -37.62 -9.56
C VAL A 345 -16.59 -36.33 -10.35
N ILE A 346 -15.73 -35.37 -10.03
CA ILE A 346 -15.55 -34.15 -10.81
C ILE A 346 -14.65 -34.45 -12.01
N ALA A 347 -15.15 -34.21 -13.22
CA ALA A 347 -14.38 -34.34 -14.45
C ALA A 347 -13.54 -33.07 -14.65
N ALA A 348 -12.24 -33.16 -14.33
CA ALA A 348 -11.35 -32.00 -14.32
C ALA A 348 -11.15 -31.39 -15.72
N ALA A 349 -11.12 -32.22 -16.75
CA ALA A 349 -10.93 -31.76 -18.13
C ALA A 349 -12.11 -30.94 -18.68
N GLN A 350 -13.32 -31.16 -18.15
CA GLN A 350 -14.57 -30.50 -18.57
C GLN A 350 -15.00 -29.38 -17.61
N SER A 351 -14.44 -29.35 -16.41
CA SER A 351 -14.71 -28.29 -15.43
C SER A 351 -13.86 -27.05 -15.70
N VAL A 352 -14.45 -25.87 -15.52
CA VAL A 352 -13.81 -24.57 -15.76
C VAL A 352 -14.13 -23.64 -14.61
N ALA A 353 -13.10 -23.01 -14.06
CA ALA A 353 -13.24 -21.94 -13.09
C ALA A 353 -12.69 -20.61 -13.62
N VAL A 354 -13.31 -19.54 -13.16
CA VAL A 354 -13.00 -18.16 -13.51
C VAL A 354 -13.00 -17.33 -12.23
N VAL A 355 -11.93 -16.57 -12.02
CA VAL A 355 -11.85 -15.58 -10.94
C VAL A 355 -11.53 -14.23 -11.55
N THR A 356 -12.36 -13.23 -11.24
CA THR A 356 -12.19 -11.85 -11.66
C THR A 356 -12.02 -10.96 -10.44
N ALA A 357 -10.83 -10.40 -10.27
CA ALA A 357 -10.49 -9.44 -9.25
C ALA A 357 -10.68 -8.01 -9.76
N ARG A 358 -11.25 -7.13 -8.94
CA ARG A 358 -11.42 -5.70 -9.26
C ARG A 358 -10.46 -4.85 -8.43
N GLU A 359 -9.67 -4.03 -9.11
CA GLU A 359 -8.71 -3.08 -8.52
C GLU A 359 -9.16 -1.64 -8.80
N GLU A 360 -9.27 -0.80 -7.76
CA GLU A 360 -9.76 0.59 -7.83
C GLU A 360 -8.66 1.66 -8.07
N THR A 361 -7.46 1.23 -8.44
CA THR A 361 -6.29 2.10 -8.65
C THR A 361 -5.76 2.07 -10.09
N ALA A 362 -6.59 1.62 -11.03
CA ALA A 362 -6.24 1.45 -12.44
C ALA A 362 -5.70 2.70 -13.13
N ASP A 363 -6.27 3.86 -12.77
CA ASP A 363 -5.87 5.16 -13.31
C ASP A 363 -4.52 5.63 -12.74
N ILE A 364 -3.96 4.98 -11.71
CA ILE A 364 -2.73 5.40 -11.03
C ILE A 364 -1.73 4.23 -10.90
N ALA A 365 -1.32 3.67 -12.05
CA ALA A 365 -0.48 2.46 -12.09
C ALA A 365 0.90 2.58 -11.39
N ALA A 366 1.51 3.77 -11.34
CA ALA A 366 2.84 3.99 -10.74
C ALA A 366 2.77 4.81 -9.43
N ARG A 367 1.72 4.58 -8.63
CA ARG A 367 1.53 5.27 -7.35
C ARG A 367 2.61 4.90 -6.33
N PRO A 368 2.99 5.83 -5.43
CA PRO A 368 3.97 5.55 -4.38
C PRO A 368 3.36 4.66 -3.30
N ILE A 369 4.07 3.59 -2.95
CA ILE A 369 3.67 2.66 -1.89
C ILE A 369 4.78 2.56 -0.88
N HIS A 370 4.45 2.84 0.37
CA HIS A 370 5.40 2.85 1.46
C HIS A 370 5.53 1.45 2.03
N VAL A 371 6.76 0.95 2.09
CA VAL A 371 7.06 -0.38 2.60
C VAL A 371 8.16 -0.25 3.64
N CYS A 372 7.99 -0.90 4.78
CA CYS A 372 9.04 -1.12 5.77
C CYS A 372 9.07 -2.59 6.15
N VAL A 373 10.21 -3.24 5.96
CA VAL A 373 10.45 -4.62 6.39
C VAL A 373 11.35 -4.59 7.61
N LEU A 374 10.92 -5.31 8.65
CA LEU A 374 11.67 -5.52 9.87
C LEU A 374 12.05 -7.00 9.97
N GLU A 375 13.34 -7.29 10.13
CA GLU A 375 13.88 -8.64 10.22
C GLU A 375 14.66 -8.81 11.52
N GLY A 376 14.54 -9.97 12.17
CA GLY A 376 15.19 -10.22 13.46
C GLY A 376 14.48 -9.50 14.62
N LEU A 377 13.15 -9.49 14.59
CA LEU A 377 12.34 -8.97 15.69
C LEU A 377 12.42 -9.89 16.91
N ASN A 378 12.45 -9.27 18.09
CA ASN A 378 12.32 -9.99 19.35
C ASN A 378 10.89 -10.50 19.53
N ALA A 379 10.74 -11.55 20.34
CA ALA A 379 9.43 -12.07 20.71
C ALA A 379 8.58 -10.94 21.32
N SER A 380 7.33 -10.82 20.86
CA SER A 380 6.39 -9.80 21.33
C SER A 380 6.86 -8.37 21.10
N ALA A 381 7.57 -8.12 19.99
CA ALA A 381 8.01 -6.78 19.65
C ALA A 381 6.83 -5.81 19.45
N THR A 382 6.98 -4.59 19.96
CA THR A 382 6.01 -3.51 19.78
C THR A 382 6.51 -2.50 18.74
N LEU A 383 5.81 -2.44 17.61
CA LEU A 383 6.05 -1.49 16.52
C LEU A 383 5.18 -0.25 16.71
N ASN A 384 5.81 0.93 16.81
CA ASN A 384 5.11 2.21 16.75
C ASN A 384 5.09 2.69 15.31
N LEU A 385 3.88 2.88 14.82
CA LEU A 385 3.60 3.33 13.47
C LEU A 385 3.05 4.74 13.57
N SER A 386 3.56 5.63 12.73
CA SER A 386 2.96 6.93 12.49
C SER A 386 2.88 7.14 11.00
N SER A 387 1.71 7.50 10.51
CA SER A 387 1.44 7.60 9.09
C SER A 387 0.62 8.85 8.80
N THR A 388 0.80 9.39 7.59
CA THR A 388 0.19 10.65 7.20
C THR A 388 -0.18 10.62 5.73
N ALA A 389 -1.24 11.34 5.38
CA ALA A 389 -1.61 11.67 4.00
C ALA A 389 -2.01 13.13 3.92
N VAL A 390 -1.52 13.83 2.90
CA VAL A 390 -2.03 15.11 2.46
C VAL A 390 -2.98 14.85 1.32
N LEU A 391 -4.24 15.15 1.56
CA LEU A 391 -5.37 14.87 0.69
C LEU A 391 -5.81 16.16 -0.01
N THR A 392 -6.17 16.04 -1.27
CA THR A 392 -6.92 17.05 -2.02
C THR A 392 -8.36 16.59 -2.07
N GLY A 393 -9.32 17.37 -1.57
CA GLY A 393 -10.70 16.91 -1.60
C GLY A 393 -11.73 18.02 -1.53
N VAL A 394 -12.94 17.64 -1.88
CA VAL A 394 -14.15 18.46 -1.70
C VAL A 394 -14.90 17.86 -0.52
N PRO A 395 -15.06 18.59 0.61
CA PRO A 395 -15.81 18.08 1.75
C PRO A 395 -17.26 17.84 1.35
N ASP A 396 -17.86 16.77 1.87
CA ASP A 396 -19.29 16.56 1.66
C ASP A 396 -20.09 17.64 2.40
N SER A 397 -21.21 18.04 1.81
CA SER A 397 -22.14 19.06 2.34
C SER A 397 -22.70 18.73 3.73
N THR A 398 -22.63 17.47 4.13
CA THR A 398 -23.00 16.99 5.48
C THR A 398 -21.94 17.30 6.54
N ASN A 399 -20.69 17.60 6.14
CA ASN A 399 -19.55 17.84 7.02
C ASN A 399 -19.08 19.31 6.99
N VAL A 400 -19.97 20.22 7.39
CA VAL A 400 -19.78 21.69 7.37
C VAL A 400 -18.54 22.17 8.16
N PHE A 401 -18.07 21.41 9.16
CA PHE A 401 -16.88 21.74 9.96
C PHE A 401 -15.57 21.80 9.17
N ILE A 402 -15.54 21.22 7.97
CA ILE A 402 -14.35 21.10 7.12
C ILE A 402 -14.25 22.29 6.14
N GLY A 403 -15.33 23.04 5.89
CA GLY A 403 -15.44 24.00 4.78
C GLY A 403 -15.47 25.50 5.15
N SER A 404 -15.15 25.90 6.37
CA SER A 404 -15.43 27.27 6.85
C SER A 404 -14.38 28.35 6.50
N ALA A 405 -13.30 28.03 5.77
CA ALA A 405 -12.30 29.02 5.40
C ALA A 405 -12.73 29.78 4.13
N GLN A 406 -13.41 30.92 4.31
CA GLN A 406 -13.54 31.90 3.23
C GLN A 406 -12.19 32.58 3.01
N GLU A 407 -11.45 32.17 1.99
CA GLU A 407 -10.32 32.96 1.48
C GLU A 407 -10.78 33.86 0.32
N ALA A 408 -10.20 35.06 0.26
CA ALA A 408 -10.31 35.92 -0.91
C ALA A 408 -9.68 35.21 -2.13
N PRO A 409 -10.25 35.37 -3.35
CA PRO A 409 -9.71 34.73 -4.54
C PRO A 409 -8.26 35.17 -4.75
N ARG A 410 -7.33 34.23 -4.58
CA ARG A 410 -5.90 34.43 -4.88
C ARG A 410 -5.66 33.97 -6.31
N VAL A 411 -4.98 34.80 -7.09
CA VAL A 411 -4.61 34.44 -8.46
C VAL A 411 -3.13 34.09 -8.45
N PHE A 412 -2.80 32.85 -8.76
CA PHE A 412 -1.42 32.35 -8.85
C PHE A 412 -1.22 31.60 -10.18
N ASP A 413 0.04 31.50 -10.62
CA ASP A 413 0.40 30.74 -11.84
C ASP A 413 0.46 29.24 -11.52
N THR A 414 -0.61 28.51 -11.86
CA THR A 414 -0.72 27.07 -11.62
C THR A 414 0.35 26.27 -12.38
N ASN A 415 0.81 26.72 -13.55
CA ASN A 415 1.86 26.04 -14.29
C ASN A 415 3.21 26.15 -13.56
N ALA A 416 3.54 27.34 -13.07
CA ALA A 416 4.77 27.56 -12.30
C ALA A 416 4.78 26.71 -11.02
N VAL A 417 3.64 26.64 -10.31
CA VAL A 417 3.46 25.77 -9.13
C VAL A 417 3.67 24.30 -9.51
N GLU A 418 3.02 23.81 -10.55
CA GLU A 418 3.12 22.41 -10.96
C GLU A 418 4.56 22.03 -11.35
N VAL A 419 5.25 22.86 -12.13
CA VAL A 419 6.65 22.60 -12.53
C VAL A 419 7.57 22.62 -11.32
N PHE A 420 7.36 23.54 -10.36
CA PHE A 420 8.10 23.56 -9.11
C PHE A 420 7.89 22.27 -8.30
N LEU A 421 6.64 21.86 -8.06
CA LEU A 421 6.33 20.64 -7.30
C LEU A 421 6.87 19.36 -7.98
N LYS A 422 6.82 19.29 -9.32
CA LYS A 422 7.45 18.20 -10.10
C LYS A 422 8.96 18.19 -9.93
N SER A 423 9.60 19.35 -9.91
CA SER A 423 11.04 19.47 -9.74
C SER A 423 11.47 18.97 -8.37
N VAL A 424 10.75 19.35 -7.31
CA VAL A 424 10.98 18.92 -5.93
C VAL A 424 10.76 17.40 -5.78
N SER A 425 9.60 16.89 -6.20
CA SER A 425 9.20 15.48 -6.00
C SER A 425 10.07 14.46 -6.75
N ARG A 426 10.72 14.86 -7.85
CA ARG A 426 11.60 13.98 -8.64
C ARG A 426 12.97 13.77 -8.00
N VAL A 427 13.49 14.77 -7.30
CA VAL A 427 14.87 14.78 -6.80
C VAL A 427 14.98 14.52 -5.31
N LEU A 428 13.92 14.80 -4.55
CA LEU A 428 13.91 14.53 -3.11
C LEU A 428 14.05 13.03 -2.87
N PRO A 429 14.93 12.59 -1.96
CA PRO A 429 14.89 11.21 -1.49
C PRO A 429 13.54 10.91 -0.84
N ARG A 430 13.09 9.67 -0.93
CA ARG A 430 11.76 9.24 -0.46
C ARG A 430 11.81 8.33 0.76
N ALA A 431 13.00 7.87 1.14
CA ALA A 431 13.24 7.05 2.31
C ALA A 431 14.42 7.62 3.10
N PHE A 432 14.30 7.66 4.42
CA PHE A 432 15.24 8.28 5.35
C PHE A 432 15.29 7.52 6.66
N THR A 433 16.34 7.76 7.44
CA THR A 433 16.23 7.68 8.90
C THR A 433 15.47 8.90 9.41
N VAL A 434 14.84 8.82 10.57
CA VAL A 434 14.09 9.97 11.13
C VAL A 434 15.01 11.15 11.44
N SER A 435 16.22 10.87 11.91
CA SER A 435 17.28 11.87 12.09
C SER A 435 17.60 12.60 10.77
N GLY A 436 17.82 11.84 9.69
CA GLY A 436 18.11 12.38 8.36
C GLY A 436 16.96 13.23 7.80
N HIS A 437 15.71 12.80 7.98
CA HIS A 437 14.55 13.57 7.51
C HIS A 437 14.45 14.95 8.17
N ARG A 438 14.67 15.05 9.50
CA ARG A 438 14.66 16.34 10.21
C ARG A 438 15.69 17.33 9.65
N ALA A 439 16.89 16.84 9.34
CA ALA A 439 17.94 17.66 8.72
C ALA A 439 17.49 18.19 7.35
N VAL A 440 16.91 17.33 6.51
CA VAL A 440 16.37 17.71 5.20
C VAL A 440 15.26 18.76 5.33
N THR A 441 14.32 18.57 6.25
CA THR A 441 13.23 19.52 6.49
C THR A 441 13.74 20.90 6.87
N HIS A 442 14.74 20.99 7.75
CA HIS A 442 15.34 22.26 8.15
C HIS A 442 16.04 22.96 6.97
N GLU A 443 16.89 22.23 6.25
CA GLU A 443 17.64 22.76 5.11
C GLU A 443 16.72 23.16 3.94
N ILE A 444 15.66 22.41 3.68
CA ILE A 444 14.68 22.76 2.63
C ILE A 444 13.92 24.04 3.00
N LYS A 445 13.51 24.20 4.26
CA LYS A 445 12.86 25.44 4.72
C LYS A 445 13.79 26.64 4.54
N ALA A 446 15.05 26.52 4.95
CA ALA A 446 16.06 27.57 4.74
C ALA A 446 16.31 27.86 3.25
N PHE A 447 16.34 26.82 2.41
CA PHE A 447 16.54 26.95 0.97
C PHE A 447 15.37 27.68 0.28
N TYR A 448 14.12 27.42 0.69
CA TYR A 448 12.94 28.10 0.14
C TYR A 448 12.91 29.61 0.40
N GLU A 449 13.57 30.05 1.47
CA GLU A 449 13.74 31.48 1.81
C GLU A 449 14.90 32.14 1.04
N GLY A 450 15.72 31.35 0.32
CA GLY A 450 16.89 31.84 -0.39
C GLY A 450 16.59 32.58 -1.71
N GLU A 451 17.51 33.46 -2.09
CA GLU A 451 17.44 34.28 -3.31
C GLU A 451 17.46 33.43 -4.59
N GLU A 452 18.05 32.23 -4.55
CA GLU A 452 18.06 31.28 -5.67
C GLU A 452 16.65 30.83 -6.08
N VAL A 453 15.74 30.67 -5.10
CA VAL A 453 14.34 30.30 -5.35
C VAL A 453 13.60 31.49 -5.96
N ASP A 454 13.84 32.71 -5.48
CA ASP A 454 13.27 33.93 -6.07
C ASP A 454 13.69 34.13 -7.53
N MET A 455 14.98 33.92 -7.82
CA MET A 455 15.49 33.98 -9.19
C MET A 455 14.89 32.88 -10.07
N SER A 456 14.72 31.68 -9.53
CA SER A 456 14.14 30.55 -10.26
C SER A 456 12.67 30.78 -10.65
N PHE A 457 11.86 31.36 -9.76
CA PHE A 457 10.48 31.75 -10.07
C PHE A 457 10.41 32.91 -11.06
N LYS A 458 11.30 33.91 -10.95
CA LYS A 458 11.40 35.01 -11.93
C LYS A 458 11.85 34.52 -13.32
N ALA A 459 12.71 33.51 -13.38
CA ALA A 459 13.22 32.94 -14.62
C ALA A 459 12.41 31.74 -15.15
N MET A 460 11.39 31.28 -14.40
CA MET A 460 10.65 30.03 -14.64
C MET A 460 11.55 28.81 -14.90
N SER A 461 12.71 28.75 -14.24
CA SER A 461 13.72 27.70 -14.42
C SER A 461 14.03 27.06 -13.07
N PHE A 462 13.58 25.82 -12.89
CA PHE A 462 13.65 25.11 -11.60
C PHE A 462 14.75 24.06 -11.52
N LYS A 463 15.62 23.98 -12.54
CA LYS A 463 16.80 23.09 -12.52
C LYS A 463 17.74 23.36 -11.33
N PRO A 464 18.09 24.62 -10.98
CA PRO A 464 18.94 24.90 -9.83
C PRO A 464 18.33 24.44 -8.50
N ILE A 465 17.01 24.63 -8.33
CA ILE A 465 16.25 24.13 -7.17
C ILE A 465 16.37 22.61 -7.07
N ALA A 466 16.18 21.92 -8.19
CA ALA A 466 16.26 20.46 -8.23
C ALA A 466 17.66 19.94 -7.84
N GLU A 467 18.71 20.61 -8.30
CA GLU A 467 20.11 20.27 -7.96
C GLU A 467 20.43 20.56 -6.48
N GLY A 468 19.95 21.68 -5.94
CA GLY A 468 20.10 22.04 -4.53
C GLY A 468 19.45 21.02 -3.59
N ILE A 469 18.19 20.68 -3.85
CA ILE A 469 17.44 19.69 -3.05
C ILE A 469 18.09 18.30 -3.14
N LYS A 470 18.56 17.90 -4.33
CA LYS A 470 19.29 16.63 -4.50
C LYS A 470 20.55 16.58 -3.64
N LYS A 471 21.28 17.70 -3.53
CA LYS A 471 22.49 17.79 -2.71
C LYS A 471 22.17 17.68 -1.21
N ILE A 472 21.14 18.40 -0.75
CA ILE A 472 20.64 18.32 0.63
C ILE A 472 20.24 16.87 0.98
N GLY A 473 19.44 16.24 0.11
CA GLY A 473 18.97 14.87 0.31
C GLY A 473 20.09 13.82 0.36
N LYS A 474 21.13 13.97 -0.46
CA LYS A 474 22.30 13.07 -0.44
C LYS A 474 23.10 13.15 0.85
N VAL A 475 23.28 14.36 1.39
CA VAL A 475 24.02 14.55 2.66
C VAL A 475 23.24 13.89 3.80
N ALA A 476 21.93 14.10 3.87
CA ALA A 476 21.11 13.57 4.95
C ALA A 476 21.02 12.04 4.97
N LYS A 477 21.05 11.37 3.81
CA LYS A 477 21.11 9.89 3.76
C LYS A 477 22.42 9.31 4.26
N GLY A 478 23.51 10.09 4.22
CA GLY A 478 24.84 9.68 4.66
C GLY A 478 25.18 10.10 6.10
N MET A 479 24.28 10.75 6.84
CA MET A 479 24.55 11.16 8.22
C MET A 479 24.28 10.01 9.18
N THR A 480 25.35 9.38 9.67
CA THR A 480 25.34 8.57 10.90
C THR A 480 26.00 9.36 12.04
N PRO A 481 25.72 9.04 13.32
CA PRO A 481 26.37 9.69 14.47
C PRO A 481 27.91 9.64 14.43
N GLU A 482 28.48 8.64 13.76
CA GLU A 482 29.93 8.47 13.60
C GLU A 482 30.51 9.41 12.53
N ILE A 483 29.73 9.70 11.48
CA ILE A 483 30.12 10.61 10.39
C ILE A 483 30.11 12.06 10.86
N GLU A 484 29.29 12.43 11.86
CA GLU A 484 29.37 13.73 12.54
C GLU A 484 30.77 13.99 13.10
N MET A 485 31.31 13.05 13.87
CA MET A 485 32.64 13.19 14.49
C MET A 485 33.74 13.29 13.43
N ALA A 486 33.64 12.50 12.35
CA ALA A 486 34.59 12.53 11.25
C ALA A 486 34.50 13.85 10.45
N LEU A 487 33.29 14.34 10.14
CA LEU A 487 33.05 15.61 9.45
C LEU A 487 33.53 16.80 10.27
N ARG A 488 33.39 16.75 11.59
CA ARG A 488 33.89 17.80 12.49
C ARG A 488 35.41 17.80 12.55
N GLY A 489 36.02 16.61 12.62
CA GLY A 489 37.47 16.43 12.56
C GLY A 489 38.06 16.99 11.27
N ALA A 490 37.59 16.49 10.12
CA ALA A 490 38.05 16.94 8.81
C ALA A 490 37.69 18.41 8.52
N GLY A 491 36.49 18.84 8.89
CA GLY A 491 36.01 20.20 8.71
C GLY A 491 36.82 21.22 9.51
N SER A 492 37.17 20.92 10.76
CA SER A 492 38.01 21.78 11.60
C SER A 492 39.46 21.90 11.08
N MET A 493 39.98 20.86 10.44
CA MET A 493 41.32 20.87 9.83
C MET A 493 41.35 21.66 8.51
N LEU A 494 40.27 21.59 7.72
CA LEU A 494 40.20 22.17 6.38
C LEU A 494 39.64 23.60 6.35
N SER A 495 38.81 23.99 7.32
CA SER A 495 38.19 25.33 7.37
C SER A 495 39.15 26.53 7.40
N PRO A 496 40.37 26.46 7.98
CA PRO A 496 41.32 27.57 7.94
C PRO A 496 42.11 27.65 6.63
N MET A 497 42.01 26.68 5.72
CA MET A 497 42.72 26.72 4.44
C MET A 497 42.06 27.70 3.46
N PRO A 498 42.83 28.43 2.64
CA PRO A 498 42.28 29.30 1.61
C PRO A 498 41.71 28.52 0.42
N GLY A 499 40.73 29.11 -0.29
CA GLY A 499 40.16 28.55 -1.51
C GLY A 499 39.17 27.40 -1.29
N VAL A 500 39.11 26.48 -2.24
CA VAL A 500 38.11 25.41 -2.32
C VAL A 500 38.16 24.47 -1.10
N ALA A 501 39.35 24.26 -0.53
CA ALA A 501 39.55 23.47 0.69
C ALA A 501 38.89 24.12 1.92
N GLY A 502 38.96 25.44 2.08
CA GLY A 502 38.30 26.18 3.15
C GLY A 502 36.79 26.20 3.05
N VAL A 503 36.27 26.29 1.82
CA VAL A 503 34.83 26.22 1.54
C VAL A 503 34.29 24.82 1.85
N ALA A 504 35.03 23.77 1.46
CA ALA A 504 34.69 22.39 1.81
C ALA A 504 34.75 22.17 3.33
N GLY A 505 35.78 22.68 4.02
CA GLY A 505 35.92 22.55 5.48
C GLY A 505 34.80 23.25 6.25
N ARG A 506 34.36 24.44 5.82
CA ARG A 506 33.20 25.12 6.41
C ARG A 506 31.89 24.41 6.13
N GLY A 507 31.72 23.84 4.92
CA GLY A 507 30.56 23.01 4.60
C GLY A 507 30.48 21.74 5.45
N MET A 508 31.63 21.12 5.74
CA MET A 508 31.71 19.95 6.64
C MET A 508 31.43 20.33 8.10
N LEU A 509 31.91 21.49 8.57
CA LEU A 509 31.58 22.00 9.90
C LEU A 509 30.11 22.35 10.05
N ALA A 510 29.49 22.97 9.04
CA ALA A 510 28.05 23.23 9.04
C ALA A 510 27.26 21.92 9.09
N GLY A 511 27.66 20.92 8.30
CA GLY A 511 27.06 19.57 8.37
C GLY A 511 27.22 18.91 9.74
N ALA A 512 28.37 19.09 10.40
CA ALA A 512 28.61 18.57 11.75
C ALA A 512 27.85 19.36 12.84
N GLU A 513 27.67 20.67 12.71
CA GLU A 513 26.86 21.47 13.62
C GLU A 513 25.37 21.17 13.51
N VAL A 514 24.90 20.80 12.32
CA VAL A 514 23.56 20.27 12.08
C VAL A 514 23.38 18.93 12.79
N ALA A 515 24.37 18.02 12.70
CA ALA A 515 24.33 16.75 13.41
C ALA A 515 24.26 16.93 14.94
N ARG A 516 25.00 17.90 15.50
CA ARG A 516 25.07 18.16 16.95
C ARG A 516 23.79 18.75 17.56
N ARG A 517 22.92 19.35 16.75
CA ARG A 517 21.65 19.94 17.20
C ARG A 517 20.46 18.98 17.06
N ILE A 518 20.70 17.79 16.53
CA ILE A 518 19.81 16.62 16.54
C ILE A 518 20.09 15.82 17.81
#